data_AF-A0AAN7K5M1-F1
#
_entry.id   AF-A0AAN7K5M1-F1
#
_cell.length_a   1.000
_cell.length_b   1.000
_cell.length_c   1.000
_cell.angle_alpha   90.00
_cell.angle_beta   90.00
_cell.angle_gamma   90.00
#
_symmetry.space_group_name_H-M   'P 1'
#
loop_
_entity.id
_entity.type
_entity.pdbx_description
1 polymer ?
#
loop_
_entity_poly.entity_id
_entity_poly.type
_entity_poly.pdbx_seq_one_letter_code
_entity_poly.pdbx_strand_id
1 'polypeptide(L)' 'MDGRSCNSSKVASLPPPRPRSPPEYPDLYGKRREAARVQMLEREIRFLEVGGTFFLLSSYILLI' A
#
# COMPACT_ATOMS: atom_id res chain seq x y z
N MET A 1 43.30 -7.64 -60.80
CA MET A 1 43.76 -7.33 -59.43
C MET A 1 42.53 -6.87 -58.67
N ASP A 2 41.76 -7.82 -58.17
CA ASP A 2 40.52 -7.57 -57.45
C ASP A 2 40.76 -7.49 -55.95
N GLY A 3 40.00 -6.62 -55.29
CA GLY A 3 39.65 -6.82 -53.88
C GLY A 3 40.34 -5.91 -52.88
N ARG A 4 39.64 -4.83 -52.50
CA ARG A 4 39.11 -4.72 -51.14
C ARG A 4 38.14 -3.54 -51.05
N SER A 5 36.86 -3.87 -51.14
CA SER A 5 35.80 -2.99 -50.63
C SER A 5 35.90 -3.00 -49.11
N CYS A 6 36.18 -1.85 -48.51
CA CYS A 6 36.16 -1.65 -47.08
C CYS A 6 34.71 -1.70 -46.58
N ASN A 7 34.30 -2.87 -46.10
CA ASN A 7 32.99 -3.06 -45.49
C ASN A 7 33.00 -2.36 -44.11
N SER A 8 32.67 -1.06 -44.11
CA SER A 8 32.45 -0.30 -42.88
C SER A 8 31.12 -0.75 -42.27
N SER A 9 31.21 -1.73 -41.37
CA SER A 9 30.08 -2.18 -40.55
C SER A 9 29.61 -1.01 -39.69
N LYS A 10 28.63 -0.26 -40.18
CA LYS A 10 27.89 0.73 -39.38
C LYS A 10 27.18 -0.04 -38.26
N VAL A 11 27.75 -0.02 -37.07
CA VAL A 11 27.07 -0.44 -35.85
C VAL A 11 25.86 0.48 -35.70
N ALA A 12 24.66 -0.05 -35.96
CA ALA A 12 23.43 0.70 -35.75
C ALA A 12 23.35 1.05 -34.25
N SER A 13 23.44 2.33 -33.92
CA SER A 13 23.37 2.80 -32.54
C SER A 13 21.96 2.57 -32.01
N LEU A 14 21.82 1.68 -31.03
CA LEU A 14 20.57 1.52 -30.29
C LEU A 14 20.25 2.81 -29.54
N PRO A 15 18.95 3.18 -29.40
CA PRO A 15 18.56 4.32 -28.59
C PRO A 15 19.02 4.07 -27.14
N PRO A 16 19.41 5.14 -26.41
CA PRO A 16 19.85 5.01 -25.03
C PRO A 16 18.78 4.30 -24.20
N PRO A 17 19.18 3.39 -23.29
CA PRO A 17 18.22 2.71 -22.43
C PRO A 17 17.47 3.76 -21.61
N ARG A 18 16.15 3.58 -21.52
CA ARG A 18 15.31 4.46 -20.70
C ARG A 18 15.76 4.35 -19.25
N PRO A 19 15.75 5.46 -18.48
CA PRO A 19 15.99 5.39 -17.05
C PRO A 19 15.02 4.39 -16.43
N ARG A 20 15.53 3.49 -15.58
CA ARG A 20 14.67 2.61 -14.78
C ARG A 20 13.74 3.50 -13.94
N SER A 21 12.52 3.04 -13.71
CA SER A 21 11.63 3.65 -12.73
C SER A 21 12.36 3.83 -11.39
N PRO A 22 11.95 4.81 -10.56
CA PRO A 22 12.47 4.93 -9.21
C PRO A 22 12.42 3.57 -8.51
N PRO A 23 13.37 3.27 -7.61
CA PRO A 23 13.30 2.08 -6.78
C PRO A 23 11.91 1.98 -6.14
N GLU A 24 11.35 0.79 -6.12
CA GLU A 24 10.13 0.54 -5.37
C GLU A 24 10.44 0.76 -3.89
N TYR A 25 9.98 1.90 -3.36
CA TYR A 25 10.22 2.25 -1.98
C TYR A 25 9.35 1.37 -1.08
N PRO A 26 9.88 0.89 0.06
CA PRO A 26 9.08 0.19 1.05
C PRO A 26 7.85 1.02 1.44
N ASP A 27 6.72 0.37 1.70
CA ASP A 27 5.50 1.06 2.15
C ASP A 27 5.65 1.54 3.60
N LEU A 28 6.45 2.59 3.81
CA LEU A 28 6.70 3.17 5.13
C LEU A 28 5.40 3.64 5.84
N TYR A 29 4.28 3.70 5.11
CA TYR A 29 2.96 4.08 5.60
C TYR A 29 2.04 2.91 5.99
N GLY A 30 2.38 1.66 5.67
CA GLY A 30 1.53 0.49 5.95
C GLY A 30 1.18 0.37 7.44
N LYS A 31 2.22 0.41 8.29
CA LYS A 31 2.09 0.31 9.76
C LYS A 31 1.27 1.46 10.37
N ARG A 32 1.44 2.69 9.86
CA ARG A 32 0.68 3.86 10.35
C ARG A 32 -0.80 3.75 10.02
N ARG A 33 -1.11 3.32 8.79
CA ARG A 33 -2.49 3.13 8.33
C ARG A 33 -3.18 1.99 9.06
N GLU A 34 -2.46 0.93 9.39
CA GLU A 34 -2.96 -0.18 10.20
C GLU A 34 -3.30 0.26 11.63
N ALA A 35 -2.39 0.96 12.31
CA ALA A 35 -2.62 1.47 13.66
C ALA A 35 -3.84 2.40 13.75
N ALA A 36 -4.03 3.26 12.74
CA ALA A 36 -5.22 4.12 12.67
C ALA A 36 -6.53 3.32 12.57
N ARG A 37 -6.56 2.21 11.83
CA ARG A 37 -7.74 1.34 11.74
C ARG A 37 -8.02 0.65 13.06
N VAL A 38 -6.99 0.13 13.74
CA VAL A 38 -7.13 -0.49 15.06
C VAL A 38 -7.72 0.51 16.06
N GLN A 39 -7.21 1.75 16.10
CA GLN A 39 -7.74 2.79 16.98
C GLN A 39 -9.21 3.15 16.69
N MET A 40 -9.62 3.17 15.41
CA MET A 40 -11.03 3.40 15.06
C MET A 40 -11.91 2.24 15.54
N LEU A 41 -11.51 1.01 15.26
CA LEU A 41 -12.25 -0.20 15.65
C LEU A 41 -12.38 -0.30 17.17
N GLU A 42 -11.32 -0.04 17.93
CA GLU A 42 -11.42 -0.02 19.39
C GLU A 42 -12.39 1.02 19.93
N ARG A 43 -12.51 2.19 19.27
CA ARG A 43 -13.47 3.21 19.67
C ARG A 43 -14.90 2.76 19.38
N GLU A 44 -15.14 2.15 18.22
CA GLU A 44 -16.44 1.60 17.85
C GLU A 44 -16.84 0.45 18.79
N ILE A 45 -15.91 -0.47 19.08
CA ILE A 45 -16.12 -1.57 20.03
C ILE A 45 -16.45 -1.01 21.42
N ARG A 46 -15.63 -0.09 21.96
CA ARG A 46 -15.93 0.52 23.27
C ARG A 46 -17.27 1.25 23.29
N PHE A 47 -17.63 1.93 22.20
CA PHE A 47 -18.94 2.59 22.08
C PHE A 47 -20.09 1.57 22.10
N LEU A 48 -19.97 0.47 21.34
CA LEU A 48 -20.96 -0.59 21.27
C LEU A 48 -21.03 -1.43 22.55
N GLU A 49 -19.92 -1.69 23.22
CA GLU A 49 -19.86 -2.43 24.49
C GLU A 49 -20.46 -1.63 25.64
N VAL A 50 -20.09 -0.36 25.80
CA VAL A 50 -20.66 0.50 26.87
C VAL A 50 -22.14 0.78 26.59
N GLY A 51 -22.50 1.08 25.33
CA GLY A 51 -23.90 1.28 24.95
C GLY A 51 -24.74 0.03 25.11
N GLY A 52 -24.23 -1.13 24.70
CA GLY A 52 -24.91 -2.43 24.80
C GLY A 52 -25.07 -2.88 26.25
N THR A 53 -24.03 -2.77 27.08
CA THR A 53 -24.12 -3.09 28.50
C THR A 53 -25.05 -2.14 29.25
N PHE A 54 -25.00 -0.83 28.97
CA PHE A 54 -25.93 0.15 29.53
C PHE A 54 -27.38 -0.12 29.13
N PHE A 55 -27.63 -0.42 27.85
CA PHE A 55 -28.96 -0.76 27.35
C PHE A 55 -29.51 -2.04 27.97
N LEU A 56 -28.68 -3.09 28.07
CA LEU A 56 -29.06 -4.36 28.69
C LEU A 56 -29.27 -4.24 30.20
N LEU A 57 -28.40 -3.54 30.93
CA LEU A 57 -28.56 -3.28 32.36
C LEU A 57 -29.80 -2.43 32.65
N SER A 58 -30.02 -1.36 31.88
CA SER A 58 -31.22 -0.51 32.01
C SER A 58 -32.49 -1.31 31.72
N SER A 59 -32.53 -2.06 30.62
CA SER A 59 -33.65 -2.95 30.30
C SER A 59 -33.87 -4.02 31.36
N TYR A 60 -32.81 -4.60 31.91
CA TYR A 60 -32.88 -5.63 32.95
C TYR A 60 -33.40 -5.08 34.28
N ILE A 61 -32.95 -3.89 34.68
CA ILE A 61 -33.46 -3.20 35.88
C ILE A 61 -34.92 -2.78 35.69
N LEU A 62 -35.32 -2.39 34.48
CA LEU A 62 -36.71 -2.06 34.14
C LEU A 62 -37.63 -3.29 34.01
N LEU A 63 -37.06 -4.49 33.85
CA LEU A 63 -37.80 -5.75 33.74
C LEU A 63 -38.17 -6.34 35.11
N ILE A 64 -37.40 -6.01 36.14
CA ILE A 64 -37.62 -6.45 37.53
C ILE A 64 -38.62 -5.50 38.21
#